data_AF-A0A1E3HHV8-F1
#
_entry.id   AF-A0A1E3HHV8-F1
#
_cell.length_a   1.000
_cell.length_b   1.000
_cell.length_c   1.000
_cell.angle_alpha   90.00
_cell.angle_beta   90.00
_cell.angle_gamma   90.00
#
_symmetry.space_group_name_H-M   'P 1'
#
loop_
_entity.id
_entity.type
_entity.pdbx_description
1 polymer ?
#
loop_
_entity_poly.entity_id
_entity_poly.type
_entity_poly.pdbx_seq_one_letter_code
_entity_poly.pdbx_strand_id
1 'polypeptide(L)' 'MAAIYRYTQRLAHESPVIFWSLLLGFAGPVAVLTVPPIRRSFGYQSPAPIPTSFPTPSRPRHIVKGYEDPQ' A
#
# COMPACT_ATOMS: atom_id res chain seq x y z
N MET A 1 5.06 32.29 -14.25
CA MET A 1 5.68 30.94 -14.36
C MET A 1 7.18 30.96 -14.65
N ALA A 2 7.69 31.82 -15.54
CA ALA A 2 9.12 31.83 -15.88
C ALA A 2 10.07 32.09 -14.69
N ALA A 3 9.65 32.84 -13.66
CA ALA A 3 10.46 33.07 -12.46
C ALA A 3 10.65 31.82 -11.60
N ILE A 4 9.60 30.99 -11.45
CA ILE A 4 9.64 29.76 -10.65
C ILE A 4 10.58 28.74 -11.32
N TYR A 5 10.43 28.55 -12.64
CA TYR A 5 11.29 27.65 -13.41
C TYR A 5 12.78 28.01 -13.28
N ARG A 6 13.12 29.30 -13.46
CA ARG A 6 14.51 29.77 -13.32
C ARG A 6 15.05 29.57 -11.90
N TYR A 7 14.21 29.74 -10.88
CA TYR A 7 14.60 29.53 -9.49
C TYR A 7 14.85 28.05 -9.18
N THR A 8 13.95 27.15 -9.59
CA THR A 8 14.14 25.70 -9.40
C THR A 8 15.33 25.17 -10.20
N GLN A 9 15.55 25.70 -11.41
CA GLN A 9 16.73 25.38 -12.22
C GLN A 9 18.01 25.80 -11.50
N ARG A 10 18.04 27.01 -10.93
CA ARG A 10 19.18 27.49 -10.14
C ARG A 10 19.43 26.61 -8.91
N LEU A 11 18.39 26.25 -8.16
CA LEU A 11 18.50 25.36 -7.00
C LEU A 11 19.03 23.97 -7.38
N ALA A 12 18.63 23.43 -8.53
CA ALA A 12 19.10 22.15 -9.03
C ALA A 12 20.60 22.15 -9.34
N HIS A 13 21.17 23.29 -9.74
CA HIS A 13 22.60 23.43 -10.06
C HIS A 13 23.46 23.89 -8.85
N GLU A 14 23.00 24.88 -8.08
CA GLU A 14 23.77 25.45 -6.95
C GLU A 14 23.68 24.60 -5.68
N SER A 15 22.54 23.96 -5.44
CA SER A 15 22.27 23.16 -4.23
C SER A 15 21.60 21.82 -4.57
N PRO A 16 22.27 20.95 -5.35
CA PRO A 16 21.65 19.76 -5.92
C PRO A 16 21.09 18.81 -4.86
N VAL A 17 21.80 18.66 -3.72
CA VAL A 17 21.40 17.75 -2.65
C VAL A 17 20.04 18.14 -2.09
N ILE A 18 19.83 19.41 -1.73
CA ILE A 18 18.56 19.88 -1.14
C ILE A 18 17.42 19.72 -2.14
N PHE A 19 17.64 20.12 -3.39
CA PHE A 19 16.61 20.08 -4.42
C PHE A 19 16.15 18.65 -4.71
N TRP A 20 17.09 17.74 -4.99
CA TRP A 20 16.76 16.37 -5.36
C TRP A 20 16.28 15.53 -4.17
N SER A 21 16.81 15.75 -2.96
CA SER A 21 16.31 15.06 -1.76
C SER A 21 14.84 15.39 -1.49
N LEU A 22 14.44 16.65 -1.60
CA LEU A 22 13.04 17.04 -1.45
C LEU A 22 12.18 16.48 -2.58
N LEU A 23 12.62 16.61 -3.83
CA LEU A 23 11.84 16.15 -4.99
C LEU A 23 11.59 14.63 -4.92
N LEU A 24 12.62 13.83 -4.64
CA LEU A 24 12.49 12.38 -4.49
C LEU A 24 11.72 12.01 -3.22
N GLY A 25 11.94 12.74 -2.12
CA GLY A 25 11.21 12.57 -0.87
C GLY A 25 9.70 12.77 -1.03
N PHE A 26 9.29 13.78 -1.81
CA PHE A 26 7.88 14.04 -2.12
C PHE A 26 7.32 13.14 -3.22
N ALA A 27 8.14 12.67 -4.16
CA ALA A 27 7.71 11.76 -5.22
C ALA A 27 7.07 10.48 -4.66
N GLY A 28 7.59 9.94 -3.55
CA GLY A 28 7.04 8.75 -2.87
C GLY A 28 5.60 8.94 -2.39
N PRO A 29 5.31 9.88 -1.47
CA PRO A 29 3.96 10.17 -1.00
C PRO A 29 2.98 10.49 -2.13
N VAL A 30 3.42 11.25 -3.15
CA VAL A 30 2.59 11.53 -4.34
C VAL A 30 2.24 10.24 -5.06
N ALA A 31 3.20 9.34 -5.28
CA ALA A 31 2.96 8.05 -5.92
C ALA A 31 2.02 7.15 -5.09
N VAL A 32 2.13 7.14 -3.76
CA VAL A 32 1.23 6.37 -2.88
C VAL A 32 -0.23 6.85 -3.03
N LEU A 33 -0.46 8.13 -3.27
CA LEU A 33 -1.81 8.68 -3.44
C LEU A 33 -2.34 8.48 -4.86
N THR A 34 -1.49 8.62 -5.89
CA THR A 34 -1.92 8.63 -7.29
C THR A 34 -1.88 7.25 -7.97
N VAL A 35 -0.91 6.40 -7.64
CA VAL A 35 -0.72 5.11 -8.33
C VAL A 35 -1.83 4.09 -8.00
N PRO A 36 -2.28 3.90 -6.73
CA PRO A 36 -3.32 2.92 -6.43
C PRO A 36 -4.66 3.13 -7.17
N PRO A 37 -5.24 4.34 -7.25
CA PRO A 37 -6.50 4.52 -8.00
C PRO A 37 -6.32 4.27 -9.49
N ILE A 38 -5.20 4.71 -10.09
CA ILE A 38 -4.89 4.44 -11.50
C ILE A 38 -4.78 2.93 -11.74
N ARG A 39 -4.04 2.23 -10.87
CA ARG A 39 -3.86 0.79 -10.97
C ARG A 39 -5.18 0.01 -10.84
N ARG A 40 -6.08 0.44 -9.95
CA ARG A 40 -7.43 -0.15 -9.82
C ARG A 40 -8.28 0.09 -11.07
N SER A 41 -8.15 1.25 -11.72
CA SER A 41 -8.87 1.52 -12.99
C SER A 41 -8.43 0.61 -14.13
N PHE A 42 -7.19 0.10 -14.11
CA PHE A 42 -6.70 -0.91 -15.05
C PHE A 42 -7.08 -2.36 -14.67
N GLY A 43 -8.02 -2.54 -13.75
CA GLY A 43 -8.53 -3.86 -13.37
C GLY A 43 -7.69 -4.59 -12.32
N TYR A 44 -6.69 -3.93 -11.72
CA TYR A 44 -5.98 -4.53 -10.61
C TYR A 44 -6.87 -4.62 -9.36
N GLN A 45 -7.00 -5.83 -8.82
CA GLN A 45 -7.67 -6.11 -7.55
C GLN A 45 -6.64 -6.44 -6.47
N SER A 46 -6.84 -5.88 -5.28
CA SER A 46 -6.02 -6.23 -4.12
C SER A 46 -6.29 -7.69 -3.70
N PRO A 47 -5.25 -8.48 -3.36
CA PRO A 47 -5.43 -9.83 -2.85
C PRO A 47 -6.24 -9.83 -1.54
N ALA A 48 -6.96 -10.92 -1.29
CA ALA A 48 -7.58 -11.14 0.01
C ALA A 48 -6.51 -11.22 1.12
N PRO A 49 -6.82 -10.74 2.34
CA PRO A 49 -5.88 -10.81 3.45
C PRO A 49 -5.59 -12.27 3.84
N ILE A 50 -4.33 -12.54 4.17
CA ILE A 50 -3.88 -13.86 4.62
C ILE A 50 -4.43 -14.10 6.03
N PRO A 51 -4.98 -15.30 6.33
CA PRO A 51 -5.44 -15.61 7.69
C PRO A 51 -4.25 -15.64 8.65
N THR A 52 -4.33 -14.83 9.71
CA THR A 52 -3.32 -14.77 10.79
C THR A 52 -3.64 -15.69 11.96
N SER A 53 -4.84 -16.28 11.98
CA SER A 53 -5.33 -17.15 13.04
C SER A 53 -6.11 -18.31 12.45
N PHE A 54 -6.37 -19.33 13.28
CA PHE A 54 -7.18 -20.47 12.86
C PHE A 54 -8.59 -19.99 12.48
N PRO A 55 -9.09 -20.31 11.27
CA PRO A 55 -10.37 -19.83 10.80
C PRO A 55 -11.49 -20.55 11.56
N THR A 56 -11.95 -19.91 12.64
CA THR A 56 -13.09 -20.41 13.42
C THR A 56 -14.39 -20.00 12.74
N PRO A 57 -15.29 -20.95 12.42
CA PRO A 57 -16.56 -20.61 11.80
C PRO A 57 -17.47 -19.91 12.82
N SER A 58 -18.12 -18.83 12.42
CA SER A 58 -19.13 -18.13 13.23
C SER A 58 -20.47 -18.88 13.16
N ARG A 59 -20.49 -20.09 13.73
CA ARG A 59 -21.70 -20.93 13.80
C ARG A 59 -21.83 -21.59 15.18
N PRO A 60 -23.06 -21.93 15.62
CA PRO A 60 -23.27 -22.70 16.84
C PRO A 60 -22.56 -24.06 16.79
N ARG A 61 -22.21 -24.57 17.98
CA ARG A 61 -21.63 -25.91 18.12
C ARG A 61 -22.64 -26.96 17.65
N HIS A 62 -22.15 -27.97 16.95
CA HIS A 62 -22.92 -29.12 16.53
C HIS A 62 -22.34 -30.36 17.20
N ILE A 63 -23.18 -31.23 17.75
CA ILE A 63 -22.76 -32.47 18.41
C ILE A 63 -22.26 -33.44 17.33
N VAL A 64 -21.00 -33.83 17.42
CA VAL A 64 -20.38 -34.80 16.51
C VAL A 64 -20.40 -36.20 17.14
N LYS A 65 -20.43 -37.25 16.31
CA LYS A 65 -20.35 -38.66 16.74
C LYS A 65 -19.31 -39.41 15.90
N GLY A 66 -18.76 -40.52 16.40
CA GLY A 66 -17.93 -41.47 15.62
C GLY A 66 -16.50 -41.71 16.13
N TYR A 67 -16.12 -41.11 17.27
CA TYR A 67 -14.80 -41.28 17.90
C TYR A 67 -14.92 -41.37 19.43
N GLU A 68 -16.05 -41.88 19.92
CA GLU A 68 -16.27 -42.14 21.35
C GLU A 68 -15.40 -43.32 21.82
N ASP A 69 -14.89 -43.23 23.04
CA ASP A 69 -14.06 -44.30 23.62
C ASP A 69 -14.87 -45.60 23.77
N PRO A 70 -14.26 -46.78 23.51
CA PRO A 70 -14.85 -48.05 23.89
C PRO A 70 -15.05 -48.08 25.41
N GLN A 71 -16.22 -48.57 25.86
CA GLN A 71 -16.52 -48.73 27.29
C GLN A 71 -15.62 -49.74 27.98
#